data_AF-B3MJF7-F1
#
_entry.id   AF-B3MJF7-F1
#
_cell.length_a   1.000
_cell.length_b   1.000
_cell.length_c   1.000
_cell.angle_alpha   90.00
_cell.angle_beta   90.00
_cell.angle_gamma   90.00
#
_symmetry.space_group_name_H-M   'P 1'
#
loop_
_entity.id
_entity.type
_entity.pdbx_description
1 polymer ?
#
loop_
_entity_poly.entity_id
_entity_poly.type
_entity_poly.pdbx_seq_one_letter_code
_entity_poly.pdbx_strand_id
1 'polypeptide(L)'
;MAQLVAKAKVLVNQLIVAGRPKFEEFLKYAKVELTPPMPADFKTLKKTAEATAKEAKNVKNAKGKAQRLGLGQVKVRDAWLNILVTVEVITWFYMGEVIGRRHFVGYKV
;
A
#
# COMPACT_ATOMS: atom_id res chain seq x y z
N MET A 1 -0.09 -12.78 43.20
CA MET A 1 0.43 -11.77 42.23
C MET A 1 1.78 -12.16 41.63
N ALA A 2 2.81 -12.52 42.41
CA ALA A 2 4.15 -12.87 41.88
C ALA A 2 4.18 -14.06 40.89
N GLN A 3 3.43 -15.13 41.18
CA GLN A 3 3.28 -16.29 40.29
C GLN A 3 2.61 -15.96 38.95
N LEU A 4 1.69 -14.98 38.94
CA LEU A 4 0.97 -14.56 37.73
C LEU A 4 1.90 -13.74 36.81
N VAL A 5 2.72 -12.87 37.40
CA VAL A 5 3.76 -12.13 36.69
C VAL A 5 4.81 -13.07 36.11
N ALA A 6 5.20 -14.13 36.84
CA ALA A 6 6.14 -15.14 36.34
C ALA A 6 5.57 -15.89 35.12
N LYS A 7 4.29 -16.32 35.18
CA LYS A 7 3.62 -16.97 34.04
C LYS A 7 3.42 -16.04 32.85
N ALA A 8 3.11 -14.76 33.08
CA ALA A 8 3.01 -13.75 32.02
C ALA A 8 4.35 -13.56 31.29
N LYS A 9 5.47 -13.54 32.02
CA LYS A 9 6.81 -13.47 31.41
C LYS A 9 7.11 -14.69 30.52
N VAL A 10 6.71 -15.89 30.95
CA VAL A 10 6.86 -17.10 30.13
C VAL A 10 6.02 -17.01 28.85
N LEU A 11 4.77 -16.56 28.96
CA LEU A 11 3.89 -16.39 27.80
C LEU A 11 4.45 -15.36 26.80
N VAL A 12 4.95 -14.22 27.27
CA VAL A 12 5.59 -13.20 26.42
C VAL A 12 6.81 -13.78 25.70
N ASN A 13 7.66 -14.53 26.40
CA ASN A 13 8.82 -15.18 25.77
C ASN A 13 8.41 -16.19 24.70
N GLN A 14 7.36 -16.97 24.94
CA GLN A 14 6.81 -17.90 23.94
C GLN A 14 6.26 -17.16 22.72
N LEU A 15 5.55 -16.05 22.92
CA LEU A 15 5.04 -15.20 21.84
C LEU A 15 6.17 -14.57 21.04
N ILE A 16 7.26 -14.14 21.69
CA ILE A 16 8.44 -13.60 21.00
C ILE A 16 9.09 -14.70 20.15
N VAL A 17 9.27 -15.89 20.70
CA VAL A 17 9.87 -17.03 19.97
C VAL A 17 9.00 -17.43 18.77
N ALA A 18 7.69 -17.44 18.93
CA ALA A 18 6.75 -17.73 17.83
C ALA A 18 6.69 -16.60 16.78
N GLY A 19 6.79 -15.34 17.20
CA GLY A 19 6.68 -14.16 16.34
C GLY A 19 7.94 -13.85 15.53
N ARG A 20 9.13 -14.14 16.07
CA ARG A 20 10.42 -13.87 15.40
C ARG A 20 10.51 -14.37 13.94
N PRO A 21 10.23 -15.63 13.61
CA PRO A 21 10.40 -16.11 12.22
C PRO A 21 9.48 -15.38 11.23
N LYS A 22 8.25 -15.03 11.65
CA LYS A 22 7.30 -14.28 10.81
C LYS A 22 7.71 -12.82 10.65
N PHE A 23 8.26 -12.23 11.69
CA PHE A 23 8.79 -10.88 11.63
C PHE A 23 10.05 -10.79 10.75
N GLU A 24 10.93 -11.79 10.80
CA GLU A 24 12.11 -11.86 9.94
C GLU A 24 11.75 -11.97 8.45
N GLU A 25 10.76 -12.80 8.12
CA GLU A 25 10.22 -12.90 6.76
C GLU A 25 9.62 -11.57 6.30
N PHE A 26 8.80 -10.92 7.15
CA PHE A 26 8.26 -9.59 6.87
C PHE A 26 9.38 -8.56 6.64
N LEU A 27 10.39 -8.52 7.50
CA LEU A 27 11.52 -7.60 7.37
C LEU A 27 12.32 -7.82 6.09
N LYS A 28 12.44 -9.06 5.62
CA LYS A 28 13.12 -9.38 4.36
C LYS A 28 12.44 -8.69 3.18
N TYR A 29 11.12 -8.81 3.05
CA TYR A 29 10.36 -8.20 1.95
C TYR A 29 10.18 -6.70 2.13
N ALA A 30 9.93 -6.23 3.35
CA ALA A 30 9.76 -4.81 3.65
C ALA A 30 10.99 -3.98 3.22
N LYS A 31 12.21 -4.50 3.37
CA LYS A 31 13.44 -3.82 2.94
C LYS A 31 13.58 -3.67 1.43
N VAL A 32 12.88 -4.47 0.63
CA VAL A 32 12.96 -4.40 -0.83
C VAL A 32 11.77 -3.61 -1.37
N GLU A 33 10.57 -3.82 -0.82
CA GLU A 33 9.33 -3.31 -1.38
C GLU A 33 8.84 -1.99 -0.75
N LEU A 34 9.11 -1.77 0.54
CA LEU A 34 8.63 -0.59 1.28
C LEU A 34 9.71 0.49 1.46
N THR A 35 10.90 0.26 0.92
CA THR A 35 11.99 1.24 1.01
C THR A 35 11.71 2.42 0.09
N PRO A 36 11.85 3.67 0.57
CA PRO A 36 11.61 4.83 -0.28
C PRO A 36 12.53 4.80 -1.51
N PRO A 37 11.99 5.12 -2.71
CA PRO A 37 12.74 5.07 -3.95
C PRO A 37 13.89 6.06 -3.94
N MET A 38 14.96 5.75 -4.69
CA MET A 38 16.09 6.64 -4.81
C MET A 38 15.75 7.83 -5.72
N PRO A 39 16.45 8.98 -5.56
CA PRO A 39 16.20 10.15 -6.40
C PRO A 39 16.27 9.91 -7.92
N ALA A 40 17.08 8.93 -8.34
CA ALA A 40 17.21 8.52 -9.73
C ALA A 40 15.88 7.95 -10.30
N ASP A 41 15.12 7.24 -9.48
CA ASP A 41 13.86 6.59 -9.86
C ASP A 41 12.71 7.60 -10.00
N PHE A 42 12.81 8.80 -9.42
CA PHE A 42 11.77 9.82 -9.64
C PHE A 42 11.63 10.24 -11.10
N LYS A 43 12.71 10.16 -11.89
CA LYS A 43 12.64 10.50 -13.32
C LYS A 43 11.80 9.48 -14.08
N THR A 44 11.91 8.19 -13.75
CA THR A 44 11.11 7.13 -14.38
C THR A 44 9.66 7.21 -13.91
N LEU A 45 9.43 7.40 -12.60
CA LEU A 45 8.09 7.57 -12.03
C LEU A 45 7.33 8.75 -12.64
N LYS A 46 7.97 9.92 -12.80
CA LYS A 46 7.36 11.09 -13.45
C LYS A 46 6.96 10.80 -14.89
N LYS A 47 7.85 10.17 -15.67
CA LYS A 47 7.54 9.80 -17.06
C LYS A 47 6.36 8.85 -17.15
N THR A 48 6.31 7.83 -16.28
CA THR A 48 5.18 6.88 -16.23
C THR A 48 3.88 7.60 -15.88
N ALA A 49 3.89 8.45 -14.84
CA ALA A 49 2.71 9.22 -14.45
C ALA A 49 2.20 10.15 -15.58
N GLU A 50 3.12 10.83 -16.28
CA GLU A 50 2.77 11.67 -17.43
C GLU A 50 2.20 10.87 -18.61
N ALA A 51 2.74 9.68 -18.88
CA ALA A 51 2.23 8.79 -19.91
C ALA A 51 0.80 8.32 -19.59
N THR A 52 0.57 7.83 -18.38
CA THR A 52 -0.77 7.41 -17.92
C THR A 52 -1.76 8.59 -17.91
N ALA A 53 -1.32 9.79 -17.55
CA ALA A 53 -2.17 10.98 -17.58
C ALA A 53 -2.57 11.38 -19.01
N LYS A 54 -1.66 11.23 -19.99
CA LYS A 54 -1.97 11.47 -21.41
C LYS A 54 -2.98 10.44 -21.93
N GLU A 55 -2.81 9.17 -21.59
CA GLU A 55 -3.76 8.10 -21.95
C GLU A 55 -5.15 8.37 -21.35
N ALA A 56 -5.23 8.75 -20.07
CA ALA A 56 -6.50 9.09 -19.43
C ALA A 56 -7.19 10.32 -20.06
N LYS A 57 -6.44 11.33 -20.51
CA LYS A 57 -6.99 12.50 -21.23
C LYS A 57 -7.52 12.11 -22.62
N ASN A 58 -6.81 11.24 -23.32
CA ASN A 58 -7.25 10.72 -24.62
C ASN A 58 -8.56 9.92 -24.51
N VAL A 59 -8.74 9.20 -23.41
CA VAL A 59 -10.00 8.51 -23.06
C VAL A 59 -11.15 9.51 -22.85
N LYS A 60 -10.94 10.59 -22.08
CA LYS A 60 -11.98 11.60 -21.80
C LYS A 60 -12.42 12.38 -23.04
N ASN A 61 -11.53 12.60 -24.00
CA ASN A 61 -11.83 13.28 -25.26
C ASN A 61 -12.53 12.35 -26.28
N ALA A 62 -12.47 11.04 -26.08
CA ALA A 62 -13.07 10.03 -26.96
C ALA A 62 -14.47 9.58 -26.50
N LYS A 63 -15.35 10.54 -26.14
CA LYS A 63 -16.73 10.34 -25.63
C LYS A 63 -17.67 9.46 -26.49
N GLY A 64 -17.23 8.91 -27.63
CA GLY A 64 -18.01 8.00 -28.47
C GLY A 64 -17.30 6.70 -28.84
N LYS A 65 -16.18 6.35 -28.21
CA LYS A 65 -15.30 5.26 -28.65
C LYS A 65 -14.80 4.37 -27.51
N ALA A 66 -15.65 4.08 -26.51
CA ALA A 66 -15.37 3.05 -25.50
C ALA A 66 -14.93 1.70 -26.12
N GLN A 67 -15.41 1.41 -27.34
CA GLN A 67 -15.06 0.22 -28.13
C GLN A 67 -13.79 0.35 -29.00
N ARG A 68 -13.33 1.57 -29.32
CA ARG A 68 -12.21 1.79 -30.27
C ARG A 68 -10.87 2.12 -29.58
N LEU A 69 -10.85 2.25 -28.25
CA LEU A 69 -9.67 2.64 -27.45
C LEU A 69 -9.29 1.65 -26.34
N GLY A 70 -9.76 0.40 -26.42
CA GLY A 70 -9.24 -0.68 -25.57
C GLY A 70 -9.74 -0.72 -24.12
N LEU A 71 -10.57 0.22 -23.66
CA LEU A 71 -11.24 0.11 -22.34
C LEU A 71 -12.23 -1.06 -22.27
N GLY A 72 -12.85 -1.42 -23.39
CA GLY A 72 -13.59 -2.68 -23.53
C GLY A 72 -12.71 -3.92 -23.79
N GLN A 73 -11.40 -3.74 -24.00
CA GLN A 73 -10.43 -4.84 -24.20
C GLN A 73 -9.58 -5.13 -22.96
N VAL A 74 -9.64 -4.30 -21.90
CA VAL A 74 -9.00 -4.60 -20.62
C VAL A 74 -9.73 -5.78 -20.00
N LYS A 75 -9.01 -6.85 -19.67
CA LYS A 75 -9.61 -7.99 -18.99
C LYS A 75 -10.08 -7.54 -17.62
N VAL A 76 -11.23 -8.04 -17.18
CA VAL A 76 -11.79 -7.73 -15.84
C VAL A 76 -10.78 -8.00 -14.72
N ARG A 77 -9.92 -9.01 -14.89
CA ARG A 77 -8.84 -9.34 -13.96
C ARG A 77 -7.84 -8.20 -13.80
N ASP A 78 -7.41 -7.61 -14.91
CA ASP A 78 -6.41 -6.53 -14.92
C ASP A 78 -7.02 -5.24 -14.37
N ALA A 79 -8.27 -4.94 -14.73
CA ALA A 79 -9.02 -3.82 -14.17
C ALA A 79 -9.17 -3.95 -12.65
N TRP A 80 -9.50 -5.16 -12.16
CA TRP A 80 -9.65 -5.43 -10.74
C TRP A 80 -8.34 -5.27 -9.97
N LEU A 81 -7.22 -5.78 -10.51
CA LEU A 81 -5.89 -5.60 -9.92
C LEU A 81 -5.54 -4.10 -9.79
N ASN A 82 -5.78 -3.31 -10.84
CA ASN A 82 -5.51 -1.87 -10.81
C ASN A 82 -6.36 -1.14 -9.76
N ILE A 83 -7.60 -1.57 -9.55
CA ILE A 83 -8.47 -1.01 -8.50
C ILE A 83 -7.89 -1.34 -7.11
N LEU A 84 -7.49 -2.59 -6.86
CA LEU A 84 -6.90 -2.98 -5.58
C LEU A 84 -5.64 -2.18 -5.25
N VAL A 85 -4.74 -2.02 -6.22
CA VAL A 85 -3.53 -1.18 -6.07
C VAL A 85 -3.90 0.29 -5.81
N THR A 86 -4.93 0.80 -6.49
CA THR A 86 -5.40 2.19 -6.27
C THR A 86 -5.92 2.38 -4.83
N VAL A 87 -6.70 1.41 -4.32
CA VAL A 87 -7.21 1.44 -2.94
C VAL A 87 -6.06 1.36 -1.93
N GLU A 88 -5.03 0.56 -2.20
CA GLU A 88 -3.84 0.46 -1.35
C GLU A 88 -3.12 1.82 -1.23
N VAL A 89 -2.88 2.50 -2.35
CA VAL A 89 -2.23 3.82 -2.37
C VAL A 89 -3.04 4.88 -1.58
N ILE A 90 -4.37 4.85 -1.71
CA ILE A 90 -5.26 5.75 -0.94
C ILE A 90 -5.18 5.43 0.56
N THR A 91 -5.11 4.16 0.91
CA THR A 91 -5.01 3.74 2.33
C THR A 91 -3.70 4.21 2.96
N TRP A 92 -2.59 4.20 2.20
CA TRP A 92 -1.31 4.77 2.65
C TRP A 92 -1.41 6.28 2.93
N PHE A 93 -2.19 7.03 2.15
CA PHE A 93 -2.46 8.44 2.44
C PHE A 93 -3.17 8.63 3.79
N TYR A 94 -4.20 7.84 4.07
CA TYR A 94 -4.90 7.88 5.37
C TYR A 94 -4.01 7.42 6.54
N MET A 95 -3.12 6.46 6.33
CA MET A 95 -2.12 6.09 7.34
C MET A 95 -1.21 7.26 7.70
N GLY A 96 -0.81 8.08 6.71
CA GLY A 96 -0.11 9.34 6.94
C GLY A 96 -0.91 10.32 7.79
N GLU A 97 -2.22 10.44 7.54
CA GLU A 97 -3.13 11.26 8.35
C GLU A 97 -3.24 10.77 9.80
N VAL A 98 -3.30 9.45 10.03
CA VAL A 98 -3.31 8.85 11.38
C VAL A 98 -2.02 9.16 12.14
N ILE A 99 -0.87 9.05 11.46
CA ILE A 99 0.43 9.43 12.04
C ILE A 99 0.46 10.93 12.36
N GLY A 100 -0.04 11.77 11.45
CA GLY A 100 -0.12 13.22 11.63
C GLY A 100 -1.02 13.65 12.80
N ARG A 101 -2.16 12.98 12.97
CA ARG A 101 -3.08 13.18 14.10
C ARG A 101 -2.57 12.63 15.43
N ARG A 102 -1.66 11.64 15.39
CA ARG A 102 -1.21 10.86 16.54
C ARG A 102 -2.35 10.17 17.30
N HIS A 103 -3.47 9.90 16.63
CA HIS A 103 -4.63 9.25 17.22
C HIS A 103 -5.30 8.34 16.20
N PHE A 104 -5.68 7.13 16.64
CA PHE A 104 -6.26 6.12 15.76
C PHE A 104 -7.73 6.41 15.41
N VAL A 105 -8.46 7.13 16.27
CA VAL A 105 -9.91 7.36 16.10
C VAL A 105 -10.25 8.84 16.15
N GLY A 106 -10.44 9.47 15.00
CA GLY A 106 -10.83 10.87 14.90
C GLY A 106 -9.77 11.87 15.39
N TYR A 107 -10.10 13.15 15.29
CA TYR A 107 -9.27 14.24 15.84
C TYR A 107 -9.57 14.39 17.33
N LYS A 108 -8.52 14.63 18.11
CA LYS A 108 -8.67 15.08 19.50
C LYS A 108 -9.12 16.55 19.47
N VAL A 109 -10.42 16.77 19.55
CA VAL A 109 -11.04 18.09 19.75
C VAL A 109 -10.93 18.51 21.21
#